data_AF-A0A8B6BK45-F1
#
_entry.id   AF-A0A8B6BK45-F1
#
_cell.length_a   1.000
_cell.length_b   1.000
_cell.length_c   1.000
_cell.angle_alpha   90.00
_cell.angle_beta   90.00
_cell.angle_gamma   90.00
#
_symmetry.space_group_name_H-M   'P 1'
#
loop_
_entity.id
_entity.type
_entity.pdbx_description
1 polymer ?
#
loop_
_entity_poly.entity_id
_entity_poly.type
_entity_poly.pdbx_seq_one_letter_code
_entity_poly.pdbx_strand_id
1 'polypeptide(L)'
;MLTEAVTGYCFHFNVYKGKRYDPTPAGELQGSYVVISLLRAACLLNKWYHVFCDSFFTSLSLAKRLLNLHTYTTGTVRSNRPLPNLIKSVKLRASQSMFMRQQEILVCAFKEKEKRKNVKMLSTRYNAELVVNRKPKMITEYNKFMGGVDLNDMLTSFYEDGRKSTKMWKKIVFNIIHRMVINAYILYQQNSDNAKSRLHFIQLLIDDLSEDHMTRNRVNIGVLNDEINNQNLRKLPERKEKDCCICSVRNVPGVEKVET
;
A
#
# COMPACT_ATOMS: atom_id res chain seq x y z
N MET A 1 1.19 3.24 6.11
CA MET A 1 1.43 3.07 4.66
C MET A 1 2.27 4.24 4.19
N LEU A 2 3.10 4.01 3.17
CA LEU A 2 3.97 5.00 2.55
C LEU A 2 3.71 4.99 1.05
N THR A 3 3.35 6.14 0.50
CA THR A 3 2.99 6.30 -0.91
C THR A 3 3.80 7.42 -1.54
N GLU A 4 3.92 7.39 -2.87
CA GLU A 4 4.32 8.55 -3.64
C GLU A 4 3.24 9.64 -3.55
N ALA A 5 3.67 10.89 -3.36
CA ALA A 5 2.76 12.00 -3.10
C ALA A 5 1.85 12.37 -4.29
N VAL A 6 2.32 12.17 -5.52
CA VAL A 6 1.63 12.63 -6.74
C VAL A 6 0.71 11.57 -7.32
N THR A 7 1.21 10.34 -7.49
CA THR A 7 0.45 9.25 -8.13
C THR A 7 -0.34 8.40 -7.15
N GLY A 8 0.02 8.44 -5.86
CA GLY A 8 -0.52 7.50 -4.87
C GLY A 8 0.10 6.10 -4.97
N TYR A 9 1.21 5.91 -5.70
CA TYR A 9 1.91 4.62 -5.77
C TYR A 9 2.32 4.15 -4.37
N CYS A 10 1.87 2.98 -3.95
CA CYS A 10 2.16 2.45 -2.63
C CYS A 10 3.53 1.75 -2.62
N PHE A 11 4.53 2.36 -2.00
CA PHE A 11 5.85 1.76 -1.84
C PHE A 11 5.84 0.62 -0.81
N HIS A 12 5.25 0.88 0.35
CA HIS A 12 5.24 -0.09 1.44
C HIS A 12 4.14 0.21 2.45
N PHE A 13 3.60 -0.84 3.08
CA PHE A 13 2.65 -0.71 4.17
C PHE A 13 2.84 -1.86 5.15
N ASN A 14 2.48 -1.61 6.41
CA ASN A 14 2.44 -2.61 7.46
C ASN A 14 1.05 -2.65 8.07
N VAL A 15 0.57 -3.85 8.37
CA VAL A 15 -0.68 -4.04 9.12
C VAL A 15 -0.37 -3.90 10.60
N TYR A 16 -1.01 -2.93 11.24
CA TYR A 16 -0.88 -2.76 12.69
C TYR A 16 -1.73 -3.81 13.42
N LYS A 17 -1.08 -4.65 14.23
CA LYS A 17 -1.69 -5.74 14.99
C LYS A 17 -2.09 -5.32 16.42
N GLY A 18 -1.86 -4.06 16.79
CA GLY A 18 -2.15 -3.56 18.13
C GLY A 18 -0.93 -3.57 19.06
N LYS A 19 -1.01 -2.78 20.13
CA LYS A 19 0.12 -2.50 21.04
C LYS A 19 0.79 -3.75 21.62
N ARG A 20 0.00 -4.82 21.84
CA ARG A 20 0.51 -6.11 22.36
C ARG A 20 1.45 -6.81 21.38
N TYR A 21 1.17 -6.71 20.08
CA TYR A 21 1.87 -7.46 19.03
C TYR A 21 2.87 -6.62 18.24
N ASP A 22 2.69 -5.29 18.22
CA ASP A 22 3.63 -4.32 17.65
C ASP A 22 4.02 -3.28 18.72
N PRO A 23 4.79 -3.68 19.75
CA PRO A 23 5.26 -2.77 20.78
C PRO A 23 6.21 -1.74 20.18
N THR A 24 6.08 -0.49 20.62
CA THR A 24 7.04 0.57 20.27
C THR A 24 8.28 0.43 21.16
N PRO A 25 9.50 0.55 20.61
CA PRO A 25 10.72 0.56 21.41
C PRO A 25 10.69 1.60 22.53
N ALA A 26 11.29 1.28 23.68
CA ALA A 26 11.35 2.19 24.82
C ALA A 26 12.04 3.51 24.42
N GLY A 27 11.47 4.63 24.83
CA GLY A 27 11.97 5.97 24.51
C GLY A 27 11.64 6.47 23.09
N GLU A 28 11.00 5.66 22.23
CA GLU A 28 10.55 6.09 20.91
C GLU A 28 9.04 6.37 20.86
N LEU A 29 8.65 7.30 19.98
CA LEU A 29 7.25 7.52 19.63
C LEU A 29 6.83 6.53 18.55
N GLN A 30 5.66 5.89 18.71
CA GLN A 30 5.14 4.91 17.76
C GLN A 30 5.14 5.45 16.32
N GLY A 31 4.65 6.68 16.13
CA GLY A 31 4.64 7.31 14.82
C GLY A 31 6.05 7.47 14.21
N SER A 32 7.04 7.85 15.02
CA SER A 32 8.42 8.00 14.55
C SER A 32 9.05 6.65 14.17
N TYR A 33 8.80 5.60 14.95
CA TYR A 33 9.23 4.24 14.65
C TYR A 33 8.63 3.75 13.31
N VAL A 34 7.32 3.95 13.12
CA VAL A 34 6.62 3.56 11.89
C VAL A 34 7.19 4.26 10.66
N VAL A 35 7.44 5.57 10.70
CA VAL A 35 8.01 6.31 9.56
C VAL A 35 9.37 5.75 9.15
N ILE A 36 10.28 5.56 10.13
CA ILE A 36 11.61 5.02 9.86
C ILE A 36 11.53 3.58 9.33
N SER A 37 10.65 2.75 9.90
CA SER A 37 10.45 1.37 9.46
C SER A 37 9.96 1.30 8.01
N LEU A 38 8.94 2.09 7.65
CA LEU A 38 8.40 2.12 6.29
C LEU A 38 9.43 2.62 5.27
N LEU A 39 10.16 3.71 5.59
CA LEU A 39 11.18 4.27 4.69
C LEU A 39 12.36 3.31 4.50
N ARG A 40 12.76 2.60 5.56
CA ARG A 40 13.83 1.59 5.50
C ARG A 40 13.40 0.41 4.63
N ALA A 41 12.21 -0.14 4.88
CA ALA A 41 11.68 -1.28 4.12
C ALA A 41 11.48 -0.96 2.63
N ALA A 42 11.13 0.28 2.30
CA ALA A 42 11.04 0.77 0.93
C ALA A 42 12.39 1.17 0.31
N CYS A 43 13.50 1.06 1.04
CA CYS A 43 14.84 1.50 0.59
C CYS A 43 14.88 2.98 0.14
N LEU A 44 14.16 3.86 0.85
CA LEU A 44 14.04 5.29 0.53
C LEU A 44 14.83 6.23 1.46
N LEU A 45 15.53 5.68 2.47
CA LEU A 45 16.45 6.45 3.30
C LEU A 45 17.75 6.77 2.54
N ASN A 46 18.47 7.81 3.00
CA ASN A 46 19.76 8.26 2.49
C ASN A 46 19.76 8.76 1.04
N LYS A 47 18.62 9.26 0.54
CA LYS A 47 18.42 9.66 -0.86
C LYS A 47 17.95 11.11 -1.05
N TRP A 48 17.91 11.89 0.03
CA TRP A 48 17.38 13.25 0.07
C TRP A 48 15.92 13.39 -0.38
N TYR A 49 15.15 12.29 -0.33
CA TYR A 49 13.71 12.35 -0.52
C TYR A 49 13.02 13.14 0.57
N HIS A 50 11.85 13.68 0.23
CA HIS A 50 11.04 14.50 1.12
C HIS A 50 9.79 13.73 1.56
N VAL A 51 9.75 13.36 2.83
CA VAL A 51 8.58 12.73 3.44
C VAL A 51 7.64 13.77 4.04
N PHE A 52 6.37 13.72 3.66
CA PHE A 52 5.30 14.51 4.27
C PHE A 52 4.56 13.64 5.28
N CYS A 53 4.35 14.15 6.49
CA CYS A 53 3.80 13.37 7.61
C CYS A 53 2.65 14.10 8.30
N ASP A 54 1.63 13.33 8.69
CA ASP A 54 0.59 13.85 9.59
C ASP A 54 1.15 14.11 11.01
N SER A 55 0.38 14.87 11.77
CA SER A 55 0.53 15.21 13.18
C SER A 55 0.85 14.04 14.10
N PHE A 56 0.33 12.83 13.83
CA PHE A 56 0.61 11.65 14.64
C PHE A 56 2.10 11.27 14.58
N PHE A 57 2.68 11.33 13.39
CA PHE A 57 4.02 10.85 13.07
C PHE A 57 5.10 11.89 13.35
N THR A 58 4.78 13.18 13.18
CA THR A 58 5.75 14.27 13.21
C THR A 58 6.23 14.60 14.63
N SER A 59 7.55 14.70 14.80
CA SER A 59 8.21 15.13 16.04
C SER A 59 9.59 15.75 15.76
N LEU A 60 10.10 16.56 16.70
CA LEU A 60 11.46 17.12 16.61
C LEU A 60 12.54 16.02 16.58
N SER A 61 12.37 14.94 17.36
CA SER A 61 13.32 13.84 17.38
C SER A 61 13.35 13.09 16.05
N LEU A 62 12.19 12.86 15.43
CA LEU A 62 12.11 12.26 14.09
C LEU A 62 12.78 13.15 13.04
N ALA A 63 12.52 14.46 13.09
CA ALA A 63 13.11 15.40 12.14
C ALA A 63 14.64 15.40 12.15
N LYS A 64 15.23 15.43 13.35
CA LYS A 64 16.70 15.29 13.52
C LYS A 64 17.21 13.96 12.98
N ARG A 65 16.52 12.87 13.31
CA ARG A 65 16.91 11.52 12.85
C ARG A 65 16.85 11.38 11.33
N LEU A 66 15.81 11.91 10.68
CA LEU A 66 15.66 11.85 9.23
C LEU A 66 16.71 12.71 8.52
N LEU A 67 17.03 13.90 9.06
CA LEU A 67 18.12 14.72 8.54
C LEU A 67 19.47 13.97 8.57
N ASN A 68 19.78 13.30 9.68
CA ASN A 68 20.99 12.47 9.80
C ASN A 68 20.99 11.26 8.84
N LEU A 69 19.82 10.88 8.33
CA LEU A 69 19.63 9.84 7.32
C LEU A 69 19.39 10.44 5.93
N HIS A 70 19.90 11.65 5.69
CA HIS A 70 19.76 12.41 4.44
C HIS A 70 18.34 12.32 3.87
N THR A 71 17.33 12.62 4.69
CA THR A 71 15.92 12.56 4.31
C THR A 71 15.21 13.79 4.88
N TYR A 72 14.54 14.54 4.01
CA TYR A 72 13.77 15.71 4.44
C TYR A 72 12.42 15.32 4.99
N THR A 73 11.91 16.06 5.97
CA THR A 73 10.57 15.86 6.50
C THR A 73 9.80 17.17 6.61
N THR A 74 8.50 17.13 6.39
CA THR A 74 7.59 18.23 6.71
C THR A 74 6.27 17.69 7.22
N GLY A 75 5.77 18.28 8.30
CA GLY A 75 4.53 17.81 8.90
C GLY A 75 3.93 18.80 9.86
N THR A 76 2.65 18.61 10.13
CA THR A 76 1.97 19.30 11.24
C THR A 76 2.43 18.70 12.56
N VAL A 77 2.45 19.50 13.63
CA VAL A 77 2.92 19.06 14.96
C VAL A 77 1.79 19.21 15.97
N ARG A 78 1.46 18.12 16.67
CA ARG A 78 0.45 18.15 17.74
C ARG A 78 0.90 19.03 18.90
N SER A 79 -0.05 19.72 19.54
CA SER A 79 0.24 20.64 20.64
C SER A 79 0.94 20.00 21.85
N ASN A 80 0.74 18.70 22.08
CA ASN A 80 1.38 17.95 23.16
C ASN A 80 2.83 17.54 22.85
N ARG A 81 3.31 17.73 21.61
CA ARG A 81 4.70 17.43 21.26
C ARG A 81 5.64 18.50 21.83
N PRO A 82 6.89 18.14 22.18
CA PRO A 82 7.90 19.12 22.54
C PRO A 82 8.16 20.06 21.35
N LEU A 83 8.08 21.36 21.62
CA LEU A 83 8.35 22.49 20.71
C LEU A 83 8.76 23.67 21.59
N PRO A 84 9.49 24.68 21.06
CA PRO A 84 9.83 25.89 21.80
C PRO A 84 8.59 26.55 22.40
N ASN A 85 8.69 26.99 23.67
CA ASN A 85 7.57 27.58 24.40
C ASN A 85 7.00 28.80 23.67
N LEU A 86 7.87 29.61 23.07
CA LEU A 86 7.49 30.78 22.29
C LEU A 86 6.54 30.43 21.13
N ILE A 87 6.78 29.34 20.40
CA ILE A 87 5.87 28.84 19.34
C ILE A 87 4.60 28.23 19.93
N LYS A 88 4.67 27.63 21.12
CA LYS A 88 3.51 26.99 21.75
C LYS A 88 2.48 27.99 22.26
N SER A 89 2.94 29.09 22.87
CA SER A 89 2.10 30.09 23.56
C SER A 89 1.79 31.34 22.72
N VAL A 90 2.37 31.47 21.52
CA VAL A 90 2.16 32.65 20.67
C VAL A 90 0.67 32.88 20.37
N LYS A 91 0.21 34.12 20.59
CA LYS A 91 -1.11 34.60 20.16
C LYS A 91 -0.95 35.34 18.84
N LEU A 92 -1.40 34.72 17.76
CA LEU A 92 -1.34 35.27 16.41
C LEU A 92 -2.70 35.88 16.03
N ARG A 93 -2.68 36.88 15.15
CA ARG A 93 -3.87 37.36 14.41
C ARG A 93 -4.05 36.55 13.13
N ALA A 94 -5.22 36.65 12.49
CA ALA A 94 -5.46 36.02 11.19
C ALA A 94 -4.38 36.37 10.15
N SER A 95 -3.97 35.38 9.37
CA SER A 95 -2.89 35.44 8.37
C SER A 95 -1.52 35.86 8.91
N GLN A 96 -1.28 35.71 10.22
CA GLN A 96 0.02 35.93 10.84
C GLN A 96 0.75 34.60 11.07
N SER A 97 2.07 34.62 10.91
CA SER A 97 2.95 33.51 11.22
C SER A 97 4.09 33.94 12.13
N MET A 98 4.63 32.97 12.86
CA MET A 98 5.86 33.08 13.63
C MET A 98 6.76 31.91 13.26
N PHE A 99 8.03 32.20 12.99
CA PHE A 99 9.04 31.19 12.65
C PHE A 99 10.11 31.12 13.73
N MET A 100 10.62 29.93 13.96
CA MET A 100 11.83 29.70 14.74
C MET A 100 12.68 28.68 14.01
N ARG A 101 13.98 28.95 13.88
CA ARG A 101 14.93 28.07 13.22
C ARG A 101 16.02 27.67 14.19
N GLN A 102 16.38 26.40 14.15
CA GLN A 102 17.62 25.88 14.74
C GLN A 102 18.29 25.02 13.67
N GLN A 103 19.41 25.50 13.12
CA GLN A 103 20.10 24.86 12.00
C GLN A 103 19.13 24.62 10.82
N GLU A 104 19.05 23.40 10.31
CA GLU A 104 18.17 22.99 9.20
C GLU A 104 16.70 22.85 9.61
N ILE A 105 16.39 22.83 10.91
CA ILE A 105 15.02 22.61 11.39
C ILE A 105 14.31 23.94 11.55
N LEU A 106 13.25 24.12 10.76
CA LEU A 106 12.33 25.24 10.84
C LEU A 106 11.02 24.80 11.50
N VAL A 107 10.58 25.56 12.49
CA VAL A 107 9.25 25.43 13.10
C VAL A 107 8.45 26.70 12.82
N CYS A 108 7.19 26.54 12.46
CA CYS A 108 6.27 27.63 12.20
C CYS A 108 4.98 27.47 13.02
N ALA A 109 4.50 28.56 13.61
CA ALA A 109 3.11 28.70 14.01
C ALA A 109 2.42 29.65 13.02
N PHE A 110 1.26 29.26 12.51
CA PHE A 110 0.47 30.06 11.59
C PHE A 110 -1.01 30.06 11.98
N LYS A 111 -1.64 31.22 11.93
CA LYS A 111 -3.09 31.34 12.17
C LYS A 111 -3.79 31.75 10.89
N GLU A 112 -4.49 30.82 10.27
CA GLU A 112 -5.16 31.05 8.99
C GLU A 112 -6.35 32.03 9.13
N LYS A 113 -7.20 31.82 10.14
CA LYS A 113 -8.40 32.62 10.40
C LYS A 113 -8.51 32.96 11.88
N GLU A 114 -9.20 34.04 12.21
CA GLU A 114 -9.27 34.55 13.59
C GLU A 114 -9.86 33.54 14.59
N LYS A 115 -10.90 32.81 14.16
CA LYS A 115 -11.58 31.77 14.97
C LYS A 115 -10.85 30.42 14.98
N ARG A 116 -9.80 30.24 14.18
CA ARG A 116 -9.05 28.98 14.10
C ARG A 116 -7.86 29.02 15.08
N LYS A 117 -7.51 27.84 15.59
CA LYS A 117 -6.28 27.67 16.39
C LYS A 117 -5.05 27.78 15.49
N ASN A 118 -3.91 28.14 16.08
CA ASN A 118 -2.65 28.15 15.36
C ASN A 118 -2.31 26.73 14.89
N VAL A 119 -2.00 26.58 13.60
CA VAL A 119 -1.38 25.39 13.04
C VAL A 119 0.11 25.48 13.34
N LYS A 120 0.66 24.40 13.89
CA LYS A 120 2.08 24.26 14.15
C LYS A 120 2.66 23.30 13.12
N MET A 121 3.72 23.70 12.46
CA MET A 121 4.39 22.91 11.45
C MET A 121 5.88 22.85 11.70
N LEU A 122 6.47 21.74 11.28
CA LEU A 122 7.90 21.50 11.30
C LEU A 122 8.34 21.15 9.87
N SER A 123 9.47 21.68 9.43
CA SER A 123 10.13 21.27 8.19
C SER A 123 11.64 21.26 8.36
N THR A 124 12.29 20.39 7.61
CA THR A 124 13.75 20.35 7.48
C THR A 124 14.24 20.74 6.08
N ARG A 125 13.33 21.17 5.19
CA ARG A 125 13.63 21.52 3.79
C ARG A 125 13.37 22.98 3.46
N TYR A 126 12.33 23.57 4.05
CA TYR A 126 11.84 24.90 3.69
C TYR A 126 12.46 26.01 4.53
N ASN A 127 12.45 27.22 3.96
CA ASN A 127 12.81 28.46 4.64
C ASN A 127 11.59 29.22 5.18
N ALA A 128 11.87 30.26 5.96
CA ALA A 128 10.86 31.18 6.47
C ALA A 128 10.38 32.10 5.33
N GLU A 129 9.65 31.51 4.39
CA GLU A 129 9.14 32.15 3.19
C GLU A 129 7.61 32.23 3.26
N LEU A 130 7.07 33.37 2.87
CA LEU A 130 5.63 33.60 2.71
C LEU A 130 5.28 33.61 1.23
N VAL A 131 4.14 33.04 0.89
CA VAL A 131 3.54 33.10 -0.43
C VAL A 131 2.27 33.95 -0.40
N VAL A 132 1.45 33.85 -1.45
CA VAL A 132 0.17 34.55 -1.59
C VAL A 132 -0.66 34.45 -0.30
N ASN A 133 -1.29 35.57 0.08
CA ASN A 133 -2.08 35.72 1.32
C ASN A 133 -1.29 35.55 2.63
N ARG A 134 0.03 35.84 2.61
CA ARG A 134 0.91 35.72 3.79
C ARG A 134 0.95 34.31 4.38
N LYS A 135 0.58 33.30 3.59
CA LYS A 135 0.63 31.90 4.01
C LYS A 135 2.07 31.39 3.91
N PRO A 136 2.62 30.74 4.94
CA PRO A 136 3.94 30.13 4.84
C PRO A 136 4.03 29.10 3.71
N LYS A 137 5.11 29.18 2.91
CA LYS A 137 5.37 28.27 1.77
C LYS A 137 5.31 26.80 2.18
N MET A 138 5.90 26.47 3.34
CA MET A 138 5.88 25.11 3.88
C MET A 138 4.47 24.53 4.05
N ILE A 139 3.46 25.37 4.35
CA ILE A 139 2.07 24.93 4.53
C ILE A 139 1.44 24.68 3.16
N THR A 140 1.71 25.55 2.19
CA THR A 140 1.24 25.39 0.81
C THR A 140 1.77 24.10 0.20
N GLU A 141 3.08 23.85 0.33
CA GLU A 141 3.70 22.61 -0.15
C GLU A 141 3.21 21.37 0.60
N TYR A 142 3.02 21.46 1.92
CA TYR A 142 2.43 20.36 2.69
C TYR A 142 1.03 19.99 2.20
N ASN A 143 0.16 20.99 1.99
CA ASN A 143 -1.18 20.74 1.47
C ASN A 143 -1.17 20.12 0.06
N LYS A 144 -0.14 20.42 -0.74
CA LYS A 144 0.01 19.86 -2.08
C LYS A 144 0.40 18.37 -2.07
N PHE A 145 1.27 17.95 -1.15
CA PHE A 145 1.89 16.61 -1.20
C PHE A 145 1.44 15.63 -0.11
N MET A 146 0.77 16.08 0.95
CA MET A 146 0.32 15.20 2.04
C MET A 146 -0.73 14.16 1.60
N GLY A 147 -1.50 14.46 0.55
CA GLY A 147 -2.67 13.68 0.13
C GLY A 147 -2.40 12.36 -0.59
N GLY A 148 -1.13 11.94 -0.77
CA GLY A 148 -0.81 10.71 -1.53
C GLY A 148 -1.43 9.43 -0.94
N VAL A 149 -1.51 9.34 0.40
CA VAL A 149 -2.14 8.21 1.08
C VAL A 149 -3.65 8.23 0.89
N ASP A 150 -4.26 9.40 1.07
CA ASP A 150 -5.71 9.60 0.89
C ASP A 150 -6.13 9.33 -0.56
N LEU A 151 -5.26 9.66 -1.53
CA LEU A 151 -5.45 9.32 -2.93
C LEU A 151 -5.47 7.80 -3.13
N ASN A 152 -4.51 7.06 -2.57
CA ASN A 152 -4.48 5.60 -2.68
C ASN A 152 -5.72 4.95 -2.03
N ASP A 153 -6.14 5.44 -0.85
CA ASP A 153 -7.32 4.94 -0.15
C ASP A 153 -8.60 5.25 -0.93
N MET A 154 -8.71 6.44 -1.53
CA MET A 154 -9.81 6.82 -2.41
C MET A 154 -9.84 5.97 -3.69
N LEU A 155 -8.68 5.71 -4.31
CA LEU A 155 -8.60 4.82 -5.46
C LEU A 155 -9.05 3.40 -5.09
N THR A 156 -8.68 2.93 -3.91
CA THR A 156 -9.08 1.61 -3.41
C THR A 156 -10.58 1.51 -3.21
N SER A 157 -11.22 2.53 -2.61
CA SER A 157 -12.64 2.48 -2.27
C SER A 157 -13.58 2.41 -3.48
N PHE A 158 -13.18 2.95 -4.63
CA PHE A 158 -13.99 2.90 -5.86
C PHE A 158 -14.24 1.50 -6.41
N TYR A 159 -13.31 0.56 -6.18
CA TYR A 159 -13.40 -0.81 -6.69
C TYR A 159 -13.24 -1.84 -5.56
N GLU A 160 -13.53 -1.44 -4.32
CA GLU A 160 -13.46 -2.35 -3.18
C GLU A 160 -14.57 -3.40 -3.29
N ASP A 161 -14.20 -4.68 -3.38
CA ASP A 161 -15.17 -5.80 -3.35
C ASP A 161 -15.53 -6.07 -1.87
N GLY A 162 -16.41 -5.22 -1.34
CA GLY A 162 -16.85 -5.18 0.06
C GLY A 162 -17.73 -6.37 0.47
N ARG A 163 -17.29 -7.61 0.28
CA ARG A 163 -18.04 -8.79 0.68
C ARG A 163 -18.11 -8.89 2.21
N LYS A 164 -19.33 -9.00 2.74
CA LYS A 164 -19.55 -9.23 4.17
C LYS A 164 -18.86 -10.55 4.58
N SER A 165 -17.94 -10.46 5.52
CA SER A 165 -17.28 -11.63 6.09
C SER A 165 -16.96 -11.41 7.56
N THR A 166 -17.16 -12.47 8.35
CA THR A 166 -16.71 -12.55 9.75
C THR A 166 -15.19 -12.79 9.85
N LYS A 167 -14.54 -13.23 8.76
CA LYS A 167 -13.10 -13.54 8.71
C LYS A 167 -12.31 -12.28 8.32
N MET A 168 -11.69 -11.63 9.30
CA MET A 168 -10.97 -10.36 9.10
C MET A 168 -9.79 -10.48 8.12
N TRP A 169 -9.08 -11.61 8.09
CA TRP A 169 -7.97 -11.83 7.17
C TRP A 169 -8.37 -11.68 5.69
N LYS A 170 -9.62 -11.99 5.33
CA LYS A 170 -10.11 -11.81 3.96
C LYS A 170 -10.04 -10.34 3.56
N LYS A 171 -10.48 -9.44 4.45
CA LYS A 171 -10.42 -7.99 4.22
C LYS A 171 -8.99 -7.50 4.01
N ILE A 172 -8.04 -8.02 4.79
CA ILE A 172 -6.61 -7.71 4.60
C ILE A 172 -6.16 -8.18 3.22
N VAL A 173 -6.35 -9.46 2.87
CA VAL A 173 -5.85 -10.02 1.61
C VAL A 173 -6.43 -9.29 0.40
N PHE A 174 -7.73 -9.05 0.36
CA PHE A 174 -8.35 -8.31 -0.74
C PHE A 174 -7.84 -6.87 -0.82
N ASN A 175 -7.64 -6.19 0.32
CA ASN A 175 -7.03 -4.86 0.33
C ASN A 175 -5.61 -4.85 -0.25
N ILE A 176 -4.81 -5.89 0.01
CA ILE A 176 -3.48 -6.05 -0.60
C ILE A 176 -3.61 -6.20 -2.12
N ILE A 177 -4.50 -7.07 -2.61
CA ILE A 177 -4.72 -7.29 -4.03
C ILE A 177 -5.16 -5.99 -4.72
N HIS A 178 -6.12 -5.25 -4.15
CA HIS A 178 -6.56 -3.97 -4.71
C HIS A 178 -5.40 -2.97 -4.83
N ARG A 179 -4.53 -2.88 -3.82
CA ARG A 179 -3.34 -2.03 -3.87
C ARG A 179 -2.33 -2.47 -4.93
N MET A 180 -2.15 -3.78 -5.12
CA MET A 180 -1.31 -4.31 -6.20
C MET A 180 -1.84 -3.91 -7.57
N VAL A 181 -3.16 -4.02 -7.79
CA VAL A 181 -3.82 -3.60 -9.03
C VAL A 181 -3.66 -2.10 -9.27
N ILE A 182 -3.80 -1.27 -8.22
CA ILE A 182 -3.57 0.19 -8.33
C ILE A 182 -2.12 0.48 -8.72
N ASN A 183 -1.14 -0.14 -8.07
CA ASN A 183 0.27 0.03 -8.40
C ASN A 183 0.56 -0.40 -9.85
N ALA A 184 0.01 -1.54 -10.29
CA ALA A 184 0.15 -2.02 -11.67
C ALA A 184 -0.45 -1.03 -12.68
N TYR A 185 -1.61 -0.47 -12.37
CA TYR A 185 -2.24 0.55 -13.21
C TYR A 185 -1.40 1.84 -13.29
N ILE A 186 -0.84 2.31 -12.17
CA ILE A 186 0.06 3.48 -12.15
C ILE A 186 1.28 3.22 -13.04
N LEU A 187 1.91 2.04 -12.92
CA LEU A 187 3.03 1.65 -13.78
C LEU A 187 2.62 1.58 -15.26
N TYR A 188 1.44 1.02 -15.56
CA TYR A 188 0.91 1.00 -16.93
C TYR A 188 0.76 2.41 -17.49
N GLN A 189 0.17 3.34 -16.74
CA GLN A 189 0.01 4.73 -17.18
C GLN A 189 1.34 5.45 -17.40
N GLN A 190 2.39 5.10 -16.66
CA GLN A 190 3.72 5.70 -16.81
C GLN A 190 4.53 5.14 -17.97
N ASN A 191 4.22 3.93 -18.43
CA ASN A 191 5.01 3.21 -19.43
C ASN A 191 4.26 2.93 -20.74
N SER A 192 3.03 3.43 -20.88
CA SER A 192 2.21 3.20 -22.07
C SER A 192 1.64 4.50 -22.62
N ASP A 193 1.79 4.69 -23.93
CA ASP A 193 1.15 5.79 -24.67
C ASP A 193 -0.36 5.55 -24.85
N ASN A 194 -0.82 4.31 -24.65
CA ASN A 194 -2.22 3.94 -24.75
C ASN A 194 -2.94 4.21 -23.43
N ALA A 195 -3.45 5.43 -23.28
CA ALA A 195 -4.24 5.82 -22.12
C ALA A 195 -5.54 4.98 -22.04
N LYS A 196 -5.53 3.96 -21.18
CA LYS A 196 -6.72 3.20 -20.81
C LYS A 196 -7.31 3.77 -19.54
N SER A 197 -8.64 3.78 -19.45
CA SER A 197 -9.30 4.05 -18.18
C SER A 197 -9.00 2.91 -17.19
N ARG A 198 -9.02 3.22 -15.89
CA ARG A 198 -8.78 2.24 -14.84
C ARG A 198 -9.77 1.06 -14.88
N LEU A 199 -11.04 1.35 -15.18
CA LEU A 199 -12.06 0.31 -15.35
C LEU A 199 -11.68 -0.66 -16.47
N HIS A 200 -11.33 -0.11 -17.64
CA HIS A 200 -10.96 -0.91 -18.80
C HIS A 200 -9.68 -1.71 -18.54
N PHE A 201 -8.69 -1.13 -17.87
CA PHE A 201 -7.49 -1.84 -17.44
C PHE A 201 -7.82 -3.04 -16.53
N ILE A 202 -8.72 -2.85 -15.57
CA ILE A 202 -9.16 -3.92 -14.66
C ILE A 202 -9.93 -5.01 -15.42
N GLN A 203 -10.77 -4.65 -16.39
CA GLN A 203 -11.48 -5.63 -17.22
C GLN A 203 -10.51 -6.52 -18.00
N LEU A 204 -9.53 -5.93 -18.69
CA LEU A 204 -8.49 -6.68 -19.39
C LEU A 204 -7.71 -7.59 -18.44
N LEU A 205 -7.35 -7.09 -17.25
CA LEU A 205 -6.67 -7.90 -16.25
C LEU A 205 -7.50 -9.11 -15.81
N ILE A 206 -8.82 -8.94 -15.65
CA ILE A 206 -9.73 -10.03 -15.29
C ILE A 206 -9.84 -11.04 -16.42
N ASP A 207 -9.95 -10.58 -17.66
CA ASP A 207 -10.06 -11.43 -18.84
C ASP A 207 -8.78 -12.28 -19.01
N ASP A 208 -7.61 -11.63 -18.95
CA ASP A 208 -6.30 -12.30 -19.03
C ASP A 208 -6.13 -13.36 -17.92
N LEU A 209 -6.42 -13.01 -16.66
CA LEU A 209 -6.31 -13.95 -15.54
C LEU A 209 -7.29 -15.12 -15.63
N SER A 210 -8.47 -14.87 -16.21
CA SER A 210 -9.51 -15.88 -16.37
C SER A 210 -9.14 -16.85 -17.50
N GLU A 211 -8.60 -16.36 -18.61
CA GLU A 211 -8.08 -17.18 -19.71
C GLU A 211 -6.91 -18.06 -19.25
N ASP A 212 -5.95 -17.48 -18.52
CA ASP A 212 -4.83 -18.19 -17.90
C ASP A 212 -5.28 -19.31 -16.96
N HIS A 213 -6.33 -19.07 -16.18
CA HIS A 213 -6.87 -20.08 -15.27
C HIS A 213 -7.53 -21.22 -16.04
N MET A 214 -8.32 -20.90 -17.06
CA MET A 214 -9.04 -21.88 -17.88
C MET A 214 -8.08 -22.76 -18.68
N THR A 215 -7.01 -22.19 -19.24
CA THR A 215 -5.97 -22.95 -19.94
C THR A 215 -5.23 -23.91 -19.02
N ARG A 216 -4.79 -23.46 -17.83
CA ARG A 216 -4.13 -24.33 -16.84
C ARG A 216 -5.04 -25.46 -16.35
N ASN A 217 -6.32 -25.17 -16.09
CA ASN A 217 -7.27 -26.21 -15.69
C ASN A 217 -7.52 -27.24 -16.79
N ARG A 218 -7.60 -26.82 -18.06
CA ARG A 218 -7.70 -27.75 -19.19
C ARG A 218 -6.48 -28.67 -19.27
N VAL A 219 -5.28 -28.15 -19.07
CA VAL A 219 -4.04 -28.95 -19.03
C VAL A 219 -4.08 -29.95 -17.88
N ASN A 220 -4.45 -29.52 -16.66
CA ASN A 220 -4.54 -30.42 -15.51
C ASN A 220 -5.58 -31.53 -15.71
N ILE A 221 -6.74 -31.22 -16.27
CA ILE A 221 -7.77 -32.22 -16.61
C ILE A 221 -7.27 -33.15 -17.73
N GLY A 222 -6.54 -32.63 -18.71
CA GLY A 222 -5.91 -33.44 -19.77
C GLY A 222 -4.92 -34.46 -19.19
N VAL A 223 -4.03 -34.02 -18.29
CA VAL A 223 -3.05 -34.91 -17.63
C VAL A 223 -3.74 -35.95 -16.74
N LEU A 224 -4.74 -35.56 -15.94
CA LEU A 224 -5.54 -36.49 -15.15
C LEU A 224 -6.26 -37.52 -16.04
N ASN A 225 -6.84 -37.08 -17.15
CA ASN A 225 -7.52 -37.97 -18.09
C ASN A 225 -6.54 -38.93 -18.80
N ASP A 226 -5.33 -38.48 -19.14
CA ASP A 226 -4.29 -39.32 -19.73
C ASP A 226 -3.74 -40.34 -18.73
N GLU A 227 -3.58 -39.97 -17.45
CA GLU A 227 -3.21 -40.90 -16.38
C GLU A 227 -4.30 -41.94 -16.11
N ILE A 228 -5.58 -41.53 -16.05
CA ILE A 228 -6.72 -42.43 -15.87
C ILE A 228 -6.87 -43.38 -17.08
N ASN A 229 -6.72 -42.86 -18.30
CA ASN A 229 -6.81 -43.68 -19.52
C ASN A 229 -5.65 -44.67 -19.65
N ASN A 230 -4.44 -44.32 -19.19
CA ASN A 230 -3.27 -45.21 -19.25
C ASN A 230 -3.22 -46.23 -18.10
N GLN A 231 -3.83 -45.96 -16.94
CA GLN A 231 -3.79 -46.90 -15.82
C GLN A 231 -4.86 -47.98 -15.87
N ASN A 232 -6.01 -47.75 -16.53
CA ASN A 232 -7.18 -48.62 -16.35
C ASN A 232 -7.76 -49.31 -17.59
N LEU A 233 -7.28 -49.06 -18.81
CA LEU A 233 -7.83 -49.67 -20.03
C LEU A 233 -6.72 -50.24 -20.93
N ARG A 234 -6.70 -51.56 -21.11
CA ARG A 234 -5.78 -52.23 -22.05
C ARG A 234 -6.52 -52.57 -23.35
N LYS A 235 -5.91 -52.24 -24.49
CA LYS A 235 -6.44 -52.64 -25.80
C LYS A 235 -6.18 -54.14 -26.02
N LEU A 236 -7.21 -54.91 -26.34
CA LEU A 236 -7.07 -56.35 -26.56
C LEU A 236 -6.35 -56.62 -27.90
N PRO A 237 -5.51 -57.66 -27.99
CA PRO A 237 -4.85 -58.03 -29.25
C PRO A 237 -5.90 -58.28 -30.34
N GLU A 238 -5.68 -57.71 -31.53
CA GLU A 238 -6.48 -57.92 -32.75
C GLU A 238 -7.96 -57.46 -32.71
N ARG A 239 -8.38 -56.70 -31.68
CA ARG A 239 -9.74 -56.14 -31.59
C ARG A 239 -9.75 -54.62 -31.36
N LYS A 240 -10.88 -53.97 -31.67
CA LYS A 240 -11.09 -52.52 -31.44
C LYS A 240 -11.52 -52.19 -30.00
N GLU A 241 -11.86 -53.20 -29.21
CA GLU A 241 -12.39 -53.08 -27.85
C GLU A 241 -11.26 -52.89 -26.81
N LYS A 242 -11.58 -52.20 -25.70
CA LYS A 242 -10.68 -51.95 -24.56
C LYS A 242 -11.23 -52.66 -23.33
N ASP A 243 -10.35 -53.29 -22.55
CA ASP A 243 -10.72 -54.02 -21.34
C ASP A 243 -10.24 -53.29 -20.08
N CYS A 244 -11.09 -53.21 -19.05
CA CYS A 244 -10.76 -52.55 -17.79
C CYS A 244 -9.83 -53.40 -16.92
N CYS A 245 -8.65 -52.90 -16.56
CA CYS A 245 -7.66 -53.69 -15.80
C CYS A 245 -8.11 -54.06 -14.36
N ILE A 246 -9.15 -53.39 -13.86
CA ILE A 246 -9.75 -53.60 -12.53
C ILE A 246 -10.89 -54.62 -12.60
N CYS A 247 -11.82 -54.42 -13.55
CA CYS A 247 -13.09 -55.15 -13.63
C CYS A 247 -13.02 -56.43 -14.47
N SER A 248 -12.06 -56.53 -15.41
CA SER A 248 -11.93 -57.69 -16.30
C SER A 248 -11.26 -58.88 -15.63
N VAL A 249 -11.70 -60.09 -15.98
CA VAL A 249 -11.04 -61.33 -15.61
C VAL A 249 -9.81 -61.51 -16.51
N ARG A 250 -8.61 -61.51 -15.93
CA ARG A 250 -7.32 -61.44 -16.65
C ARG A 250 -7.08 -62.55 -17.68
N ASN A 251 -7.82 -63.66 -17.61
CA ASN A 251 -7.68 -64.82 -18.50
C ASN A 251 -8.83 -64.99 -19.50
N VAL A 252 -9.89 -64.18 -19.44
CA VAL A 252 -11.03 -64.26 -20.37
C VAL A 252 -11.44 -62.86 -20.83
N PRO A 253 -11.18 -62.49 -22.10
CA PRO A 253 -11.54 -61.17 -22.63
C PRO A 253 -13.05 -60.91 -22.53
N GLY A 254 -13.45 -59.73 -22.03
CA GLY A 254 -14.85 -59.29 -22.02
C GLY A 254 -15.75 -59.88 -20.92
N VAL A 255 -15.19 -60.50 -19.88
CA VAL A 255 -15.95 -61.02 -18.72
C VAL A 255 -15.69 -60.16 -17.49
N GLU A 256 -16.75 -59.60 -16.91
CA GLU A 256 -16.71 -58.85 -15.65
C GLU A 256 -16.58 -59.79 -14.45
N LYS A 257 -15.84 -59.38 -13.42
CA LYS A 257 -15.79 -60.10 -12.14
C LYS A 257 -17.17 -60.08 -11.49
N VAL A 258 -17.76 -61.24 -11.25
CA VAL A 258 -18.98 -61.36 -10.45
C VAL A 258 -18.62 -61.07 -8.98
N GLU A 259 -19.25 -60.04 -8.40
CA GLU A 259 -19.08 -59.70 -6.99
C GLU A 259 -19.64 -60.84 -6.11
N THR A 260 -18.79 -61.38 -5.23
CA THR A 260 -19.17 -62.28 -4.13
C THR A 260 -19.30 -61.50 -2.84
#